data_AF-A0A9E3YHZ1-F1
#
_entry.id   AF-A0A9E3YHZ1-F1
#
_cell.length_a   1.000
_cell.length_b   1.000
_cell.length_c   1.000
_cell.angle_alpha   90.00
_cell.angle_beta   90.00
_cell.angle_gamma   90.00
#
_symmetry.space_group_name_H-M   'P 1'
#
loop_
_entity.id
_entity.type
_entity.pdbx_description
1 polymer ?
#
loop_
_entity_poly.entity_id
_entity_poly.type
_entity_poly.pdbx_seq_one_letter_code
_entity_poly.pdbx_strand_id
1 'polypeptide(L)'
;KHIEVIVRQMLQKWEILDSGETTLLKGETVDKFEFDEVNEKAEAMGLRPARGEPILLGITKASLQTRSFISAASFQETTRVLTEASVIGKRDKLVGLKENVIVGRLIPAGTGGVATATRRIAAERDQVVIEQRRAEAEAVLFAEGDGVFAEPTVEGTED
;
A
#
# COMPACT_ATOMS: atom_id res chain seq x y z
N LYS A 1 5.12 29.50 1.97
CA LYS A 1 5.73 28.15 2.05
C LYS A 1 5.42 27.42 3.37
N HIS A 2 5.88 27.83 4.56
CA HIS A 2 5.62 27.04 5.78
C HIS A 2 4.13 26.91 6.15
N ILE A 3 3.39 28.02 6.14
CA ILE A 3 1.96 28.04 6.46
C ILE A 3 1.17 27.18 5.47
N GLU A 4 1.51 27.23 4.18
CA GLU A 4 0.90 26.42 3.13
C GLU A 4 1.04 24.92 3.40
N VAL A 5 2.21 24.46 3.88
CA VAL A 5 2.41 23.06 4.26
C VAL A 5 1.50 22.67 5.44
N ILE A 6 1.30 23.57 6.40
CA ILE A 6 0.42 23.33 7.55
C ILE A 6 -1.05 23.30 7.11
N VAL A 7 -1.49 24.26 6.29
CA VAL A 7 -2.86 24.31 5.78
C VAL A 7 -3.17 23.10 4.89
N ARG A 8 -2.20 22.64 4.10
CA ARG A 8 -2.32 21.38 3.35
C ARG A 8 -2.58 20.19 4.27
N GLN A 9 -1.96 20.15 5.45
CA GLN A 9 -2.20 19.11 6.45
C GLN A 9 -3.60 19.21 7.08
N MET A 10 -4.13 20.43 7.22
CA MET A 10 -5.48 20.69 7.71
C MET A 10 -6.59 20.32 6.71
N LEU A 11 -6.28 20.23 5.41
CA LEU A 11 -7.19 19.88 4.31
C LEU A 11 -7.05 18.42 3.81
N GLN A 12 -6.42 17.54 4.58
CA GLN A 12 -6.19 16.15 4.15
C GLN A 12 -7.44 15.27 4.12
N LYS A 13 -8.46 15.61 4.91
CA LYS A 13 -9.71 14.85 4.97
C LYS A 13 -10.72 15.36 3.97
N TRP A 14 -11.47 14.44 3.41
CA TRP A 14 -12.51 14.68 2.41
C TRP A 14 -13.83 14.14 2.94
N GLU A 15 -14.90 14.90 2.78
CA GLU A 15 -16.25 14.48 3.07
C GLU A 15 -16.94 14.02 1.78
N ILE A 16 -17.57 12.85 1.83
CA ILE A 16 -18.23 12.25 0.67
C ILE A 16 -19.63 12.85 0.50
N LEU A 17 -19.86 13.50 -0.64
CA LEU A 17 -21.14 14.10 -1.02
C LEU A 17 -22.04 13.09 -1.75
N ASP A 18 -21.44 12.23 -2.58
CA ASP A 18 -22.09 11.16 -3.32
C ASP A 18 -21.18 9.94 -3.38
N SER A 19 -21.72 8.78 -2.96
CA SER A 19 -21.02 7.50 -2.95
C SER A 19 -20.74 6.94 -4.35
N GLY A 20 -21.49 7.37 -5.37
CA GLY A 20 -21.43 6.76 -6.70
C GLY A 20 -21.73 5.26 -6.63
N GLU A 21 -20.88 4.44 -7.24
CA GLU A 21 -20.88 2.97 -7.17
C GLU A 21 -19.64 2.44 -6.46
N THR A 22 -19.07 3.24 -5.57
CA THR A 22 -17.91 2.88 -4.75
C THR A 22 -18.35 2.25 -3.41
N THR A 23 -17.38 1.79 -2.62
CA THR A 23 -17.62 1.30 -1.25
C THR A 23 -17.80 2.42 -0.21
N LEU A 24 -17.65 3.69 -0.60
CA LEU A 24 -17.70 4.84 0.30
C LEU A 24 -19.13 5.23 0.66
N LEU A 25 -19.35 5.76 1.86
CA LEU A 25 -20.66 6.20 2.31
C LEU A 25 -20.80 7.72 2.28
N LYS A 26 -21.98 8.21 1.87
CA LYS A 26 -22.29 9.65 1.92
C LYS A 26 -22.24 10.16 3.36
N GLY A 27 -21.55 11.29 3.56
CA GLY A 27 -21.29 11.90 4.87
C GLY A 27 -20.12 11.25 5.63
N GLU A 28 -19.49 10.21 5.06
CA GLU A 28 -18.25 9.67 5.61
C GLU A 28 -17.08 10.64 5.36
N THR A 29 -16.13 10.66 6.29
CA THR A 29 -14.88 11.41 6.13
C THR A 29 -13.72 10.46 5.93
N VAL A 30 -13.05 10.58 4.78
CA VAL A 30 -11.91 9.73 4.41
C VAL A 30 -10.67 10.56 4.13
N ASP A 31 -9.50 9.92 4.11
CA ASP A 31 -8.28 10.59 3.65
C ASP A 31 -8.28 10.76 2.13
N LYS A 32 -7.73 11.88 1.66
CA LYS A 32 -7.59 12.15 0.22
C LYS A 32 -7.01 10.97 -0.57
N PHE A 33 -5.92 10.36 -0.09
CA PHE A 33 -5.29 9.25 -0.80
C PHE A 33 -6.18 8.01 -0.88
N GLU A 34 -7.00 7.75 0.14
CA GLU A 34 -7.93 6.61 0.13
C GLU A 34 -9.12 6.88 -0.79
N PHE A 35 -9.64 8.12 -0.79
CA PHE A 35 -10.62 8.57 -1.76
C PHE A 35 -10.12 8.41 -3.21
N ASP A 36 -8.90 8.87 -3.48
CA ASP A 36 -8.27 8.75 -4.80
C ASP A 36 -8.11 7.27 -5.21
N GLU A 37 -7.62 6.40 -4.30
CA GLU A 37 -7.43 4.97 -4.56
C GLU A 37 -8.75 4.22 -4.84
N VAL A 38 -9.81 4.53 -4.08
CA VAL A 38 -11.12 3.89 -4.28
C VAL A 38 -11.76 4.34 -5.59
N ASN A 39 -11.62 5.62 -5.95
CA ASN A 39 -12.14 6.12 -7.22
C ASN A 39 -11.37 5.56 -8.43
N GLU A 40 -10.04 5.47 -8.36
CA GLU A 40 -9.23 4.86 -9.41
C GLU A 40 -9.64 3.39 -9.66
N LYS A 41 -9.94 2.64 -8.59
CA LYS A 41 -10.46 1.27 -8.70
C LYS A 41 -11.84 1.22 -9.35
N ALA A 42 -12.75 2.13 -8.98
CA ALA A 42 -14.09 2.19 -9.55
C ALA A 42 -14.06 2.53 -11.04
N GLU A 43 -13.24 3.51 -11.44
CA GLU A 43 -13.03 3.89 -12.84
C GLU A 43 -12.43 2.75 -13.65
N ALA A 44 -11.46 2.02 -13.11
CA ALA A 44 -10.87 0.84 -13.75
C ALA A 44 -11.90 -0.29 -13.99
N MET A 45 -12.95 -0.35 -13.18
CA MET A 45 -14.08 -1.29 -13.35
C MET A 45 -15.21 -0.72 -14.21
N GLY A 46 -15.10 0.52 -14.70
CA GLY A 46 -16.15 1.21 -15.46
C GLY A 46 -17.36 1.65 -14.63
N LEU A 47 -17.22 1.67 -13.30
CA LEU A 47 -18.25 2.09 -12.35
C LEU A 47 -18.23 3.61 -12.15
N ARG A 48 -19.32 4.17 -11.62
CA ARG A 48 -19.37 5.61 -11.30
C ARG A 48 -18.51 5.95 -10.06
N PRO A 49 -17.52 6.87 -10.16
CA PRO A 49 -16.70 7.25 -9.01
C PRO A 49 -17.50 8.07 -8.00
N ALA A 50 -17.02 8.08 -6.75
CA ALA A 50 -17.57 8.90 -5.67
C ALA A 50 -17.18 10.37 -5.85
N ARG A 51 -18.05 11.27 -5.38
CA ARG A 51 -17.79 12.71 -5.31
C ARG A 51 -17.67 13.14 -3.85
N GLY A 52 -16.65 13.92 -3.57
CA GLY A 52 -16.42 14.49 -2.24
C GLY A 52 -15.70 15.83 -2.35
N GLU A 53 -15.62 16.52 -1.22
CA GLU A 53 -14.93 17.80 -1.10
C GLU A 53 -13.98 17.82 0.10
N PRO A 54 -12.85 18.55 0.02
CA PRO A 54 -11.93 18.67 1.14
C PRO A 54 -12.56 19.45 2.28
N ILE A 55 -12.44 18.94 3.51
CA ILE A 55 -12.90 19.61 4.71
C ILE A 55 -11.71 20.21 5.47
N LEU A 56 -11.89 21.44 5.96
CA LEU A 56 -10.87 22.11 6.77
C LEU A 56 -10.99 21.68 8.22
N LEU A 57 -9.99 20.96 8.72
CA LEU A 57 -9.90 20.53 10.11
C LEU A 57 -8.91 21.40 10.87
N GLY A 58 -9.22 21.71 12.14
CA GLY A 58 -8.25 22.30 13.06
C GLY A 58 -7.02 21.39 13.24
N ILE A 59 -5.84 21.96 13.48
CA ILE A 59 -4.58 21.20 13.53
C ILE A 59 -4.61 20.06 14.56
N THR A 60 -5.28 20.26 15.69
CA THR A 60 -5.48 19.24 16.73
C THR A 60 -6.28 18.05 16.20
N LYS A 61 -7.42 18.33 15.54
CA LYS A 61 -8.29 17.28 14.97
C LYS A 61 -7.61 16.57 13.81
N ALA A 62 -6.93 17.30 12.92
CA ALA A 62 -6.15 16.73 11.84
C ALA A 62 -5.01 15.81 12.35
N SER A 63 -4.37 16.19 13.47
CA SER A 63 -3.29 15.40 14.08
C SER A 63 -3.81 14.13 14.78
N LEU A 64 -5.01 14.17 15.37
CA LEU A 64 -5.65 13.00 15.98
C LEU A 64 -6.16 12.01 14.93
N GLN A 65 -6.64 12.50 13.79
CA GLN A 65 -7.21 11.67 12.71
C GLN A 65 -6.18 11.22 11.67
N THR A 66 -4.89 11.20 12.01
CA THR A 66 -3.85 10.66 11.12
C THR A 66 -4.01 9.15 10.92
N ARG A 67 -3.40 8.63 9.85
CA ARG A 67 -3.41 7.19 9.54
C ARG A 67 -2.68 6.36 10.59
N SER A 68 -1.60 6.89 11.14
CA SER A 68 -0.84 6.20 12.17
C SER A 68 -1.46 6.38 13.55
N PHE A 69 -1.93 5.29 14.13
CA PHE A 69 -2.45 5.33 15.49
C PHE A 69 -1.30 5.52 16.50
N ILE A 70 -0.07 5.11 16.20
CA ILE A 70 1.11 5.35 17.05
C ILE A 70 1.38 6.86 17.14
N SER A 71 1.41 7.54 15.99
CA SER A 71 1.56 8.98 15.92
C SER A 71 0.41 9.72 16.60
N ALA A 72 -0.84 9.31 16.36
CA ALA A 72 -2.02 9.91 17.00
C ALA A 72 -2.02 9.73 18.53
N ALA A 73 -1.76 8.50 19.01
CA ALA A 73 -1.74 8.18 20.45
C ALA A 73 -0.61 8.90 21.20
N SER A 74 0.50 9.19 20.53
CA SER A 74 1.61 9.98 21.09
C SER A 74 1.31 11.49 21.16
N PHE A 75 0.29 11.96 20.45
CA PHE A 75 -0.08 13.37 20.45
C PHE A 75 -1.01 13.67 21.62
N GLN A 76 -2.23 13.11 21.61
CA GLN A 76 -3.28 13.31 22.63
C GLN A 76 -4.25 12.12 22.64
N GLU A 77 -5.15 12.07 23.62
CA GLU A 77 -6.24 11.07 23.74
C GLU A 77 -5.78 9.60 23.68
N THR A 78 -4.59 9.30 24.23
CA THR A 78 -3.90 8.02 24.10
C THR A 78 -4.78 6.79 24.36
N THR A 79 -5.55 6.79 25.45
CA THR A 79 -6.43 5.66 25.81
C THR A 79 -7.51 5.41 24.77
N ARG A 80 -8.14 6.47 24.26
CA ARG A 80 -9.19 6.38 23.24
C ARG A 80 -8.61 5.86 21.93
N VAL A 81 -7.51 6.46 21.47
CA VAL A 81 -6.87 6.10 20.19
C VAL A 81 -6.40 4.64 20.19
N LEU A 82 -5.78 4.17 21.27
CA LEU A 82 -5.33 2.78 21.36
C LEU A 82 -6.50 1.79 21.45
N THR A 83 -7.59 2.15 22.14
CA THR A 83 -8.79 1.30 22.22
C THR A 83 -9.41 1.12 20.84
N GLU A 84 -9.65 2.21 20.11
CA GLU A 84 -10.23 2.17 18.77
C GLU A 84 -9.35 1.39 17.78
N ALA A 85 -8.03 1.63 17.80
CA ALA A 85 -7.08 0.89 16.99
C ALA A 85 -7.07 -0.61 17.31
N SER A 86 -7.22 -0.99 18.59
CA SER A 86 -7.26 -2.39 19.03
C SER A 86 -8.54 -3.08 18.59
N VAL A 87 -9.69 -2.41 18.70
CA VAL A 87 -11.01 -2.95 18.29
C VAL A 87 -11.05 -3.22 16.78
N ILE A 88 -10.48 -2.33 15.97
CA ILE A 88 -10.45 -2.48 14.50
C ILE A 88 -9.30 -3.40 14.05
N GLY A 89 -8.33 -3.70 14.92
CA GLY A 89 -7.13 -4.45 14.56
C GLY A 89 -6.19 -3.67 13.63
N LYS A 90 -6.12 -2.35 13.78
CA LYS A 90 -5.39 -1.44 12.90
C LYS A 90 -3.88 -1.73 12.96
N ARG A 91 -3.24 -1.81 11.79
CA ARG A 91 -1.78 -2.01 11.67
C ARG A 91 -1.12 -0.72 11.20
N ASP A 92 -0.04 -0.35 11.87
CA ASP A 92 0.74 0.84 11.52
C ASP A 92 1.82 0.49 10.49
N LYS A 93 1.89 1.27 9.40
CA LYS A 93 2.84 1.06 8.30
C LYS A 93 4.19 1.75 8.53
N LEU A 94 4.34 2.55 9.60
CA LEU A 94 5.59 3.24 9.95
C LEU A 94 6.13 4.12 8.82
N VAL A 95 5.24 4.86 8.15
CA VAL A 95 5.59 5.74 7.04
C VAL A 95 6.01 7.13 7.55
N GLY A 96 5.52 7.52 8.73
CA GLY A 96 5.75 8.82 9.33
C GLY A 96 7.06 8.92 10.10
N LEU A 97 7.42 10.15 10.45
CA LEU A 97 8.61 10.43 11.27
C LEU A 97 8.42 9.97 12.71
N LYS A 98 7.30 10.34 13.36
CA LYS A 98 7.05 10.06 14.78
C LYS A 98 6.98 8.56 15.08
N GLU A 99 6.28 7.80 14.23
CA GLU A 99 6.25 6.34 14.30
C GLU A 99 7.64 5.72 14.40
N ASN A 100 8.53 6.08 13.47
CA ASN A 100 9.88 5.51 13.42
C ASN A 100 10.73 5.95 14.60
N VAL A 101 10.57 7.19 15.07
CA VAL A 101 11.25 7.69 16.29
C VAL A 101 10.82 6.89 17.52
N ILE A 102 9.52 6.66 17.69
CA ILE A 102 8.98 5.93 18.85
C ILE A 102 9.43 4.47 18.85
N VAL A 103 9.48 3.84 17.66
CA VAL A 103 9.90 2.44 17.51
C VAL A 103 11.45 2.29 17.53
N GLY A 104 12.20 3.38 17.35
CA GLY A 104 13.67 3.35 17.30
C GLY A 104 14.25 2.92 15.93
N ARG A 105 13.49 3.06 14.85
CA ARG A 105 13.95 2.83 13.47
C ARG A 105 14.52 4.11 12.85
N LEU A 106 15.31 3.94 11.79
CA LEU A 106 15.76 5.07 10.97
C LEU A 106 14.55 5.85 10.43
N ILE A 107 14.55 7.17 10.64
CA ILE A 107 13.48 8.04 10.14
C ILE A 107 13.51 8.16 8.60
N PRO A 108 12.35 8.25 7.94
CA PRO A 108 12.26 8.37 6.47
C PRO A 108 12.53 9.79 5.97
N ALA A 109 13.53 10.48 6.53
CA ALA A 109 13.97 11.81 6.10
C ALA A 109 15.50 11.93 6.16
N GLY A 110 16.05 12.87 5.40
CA GLY A 110 17.49 13.06 5.29
C GLY A 110 18.21 11.77 4.85
N THR A 111 19.25 11.39 5.60
CA THR A 111 20.04 10.18 5.32
C THR A 111 19.23 8.89 5.43
N GLY A 112 18.25 8.83 6.34
CA GLY A 112 17.39 7.65 6.48
C GLY A 112 16.43 7.47 5.30
N GLY A 113 15.97 8.58 4.70
CA GLY A 113 15.21 8.55 3.44
C GLY A 113 16.04 8.01 2.28
N VAL A 114 17.28 8.49 2.13
CA VAL A 114 18.21 8.00 1.10
C VAL A 114 18.51 6.51 1.29
N ALA A 115 18.82 6.07 2.52
CA ALA A 115 19.08 4.66 2.81
C ALA A 115 17.87 3.77 2.47
N THR A 116 16.65 4.24 2.74
CA THR A 116 15.41 3.51 2.41
C THR A 116 15.22 3.44 0.89
N ALA A 117 15.42 4.54 0.17
CA ALA A 117 15.32 4.57 -1.29
C ALA A 117 16.35 3.63 -1.94
N THR A 118 17.61 3.66 -1.51
CA THR A 118 18.66 2.77 -2.03
C THR A 118 18.32 1.29 -1.79
N ARG A 119 17.85 0.94 -0.58
CA ARG A 119 17.41 -0.42 -0.28
C ARG A 119 16.24 -0.86 -1.16
N ARG A 120 15.28 0.04 -1.40
CA ARG A 120 14.14 -0.24 -2.28
C ARG A 120 14.60 -0.52 -3.72
N ILE A 121 15.48 0.32 -4.27
CA ILE A 121 16.02 0.14 -5.63
C ILE A 121 16.84 -1.16 -5.72
N ALA A 122 17.64 -1.47 -4.70
CA ALA A 122 18.38 -2.73 -4.65
C ALA A 122 17.43 -3.93 -4.66
N ALA A 123 16.40 -3.92 -3.81
CA ALA A 123 15.41 -4.99 -3.77
C ALA A 123 14.65 -5.14 -5.09
N GLU A 124 14.24 -4.04 -5.73
CA GLU A 124 13.58 -4.06 -7.04
C GLU A 124 14.49 -4.66 -8.12
N ARG A 125 15.80 -4.35 -8.11
CA ARG A 125 16.77 -4.95 -9.04
C ARG A 125 16.99 -6.43 -8.76
N ASP A 126 17.13 -6.80 -7.50
CA ASP A 126 17.32 -8.20 -7.09
C ASP A 126 16.10 -9.05 -7.51
N GLN A 127 14.89 -8.50 -7.41
CA GLN A 127 13.65 -9.14 -7.85
C GLN A 127 13.67 -9.48 -9.35
N VAL A 128 14.07 -8.52 -10.20
CA VAL A 128 14.17 -8.73 -11.66
C VAL A 128 15.16 -9.83 -12.00
N VAL A 129 16.32 -9.86 -11.32
CA VAL A 129 17.33 -10.91 -11.54
C VAL A 129 16.81 -12.28 -11.10
N ILE A 130 16.09 -12.35 -9.98
CA ILE A 130 15.48 -13.61 -9.51
C ILE A 130 14.41 -14.09 -10.50
N GLU A 131 13.56 -13.21 -11.02
CA GLU A 131 12.53 -13.55 -12.01
C GLU A 131 13.14 -14.04 -13.32
N GLN A 132 14.21 -13.41 -13.80
CA GLN A 132 14.95 -13.85 -14.99
C GLN A 132 15.55 -15.25 -14.79
N ARG A 133 16.23 -15.48 -13.66
CA ARG A 133 16.80 -16.81 -13.34
C ARG A 133 15.72 -17.88 -13.18
N ARG A 134 14.55 -17.52 -12.63
CA ARG A 134 13.42 -18.42 -12.50
C ARG A 134 12.85 -18.79 -13.86
N ALA A 135 12.68 -17.83 -14.77
CA ALA A 135 12.21 -18.08 -16.13
C ALA A 135 13.21 -18.94 -16.92
N GLU A 136 14.51 -18.71 -16.77
CA GLU A 136 15.55 -19.55 -17.37
C GLU A 136 15.51 -20.98 -16.81
N ALA A 137 15.37 -21.16 -15.50
CA ALA A 137 15.27 -22.48 -14.88
C ALA A 137 13.99 -23.23 -15.31
N GLU A 138 12.85 -22.54 -15.41
CA GLU A 138 11.58 -23.10 -15.91
C GLU A 138 11.72 -23.51 -17.40
N ALA A 139 12.44 -22.74 -18.22
CA ALA A 139 12.71 -23.08 -19.62
C ALA A 139 13.63 -24.30 -19.78
N VAL A 140 14.65 -24.45 -18.94
CA VAL A 140 15.53 -25.63 -18.94
C VAL A 140 14.77 -26.88 -18.51
N LEU A 141 13.94 -26.80 -17.46
CA LEU A 141 13.10 -27.91 -17.01
C LEU A 141 12.07 -28.33 -18.06
N PHE A 142 11.48 -27.37 -18.79
CA PHE A 142 10.58 -27.66 -19.89
C PHE A 142 11.30 -28.37 -21.05
N ALA A 143 12.53 -27.97 -21.37
CA ALA A 143 13.33 -28.60 -22.41
C ALA A 143 13.79 -30.04 -22.04
N GLU A 144 14.01 -30.33 -20.74
CA GLU A 144 14.36 -31.67 -20.28
C GLU A 144 13.14 -32.62 -20.17
N GLY A 145 11.91 -32.08 -20.09
CA GLY A 145 10.67 -32.85 -19.97
C GLY A 145 10.18 -33.54 -21.24
N ASP A 146 10.60 -33.08 -22.43
CA ASP A 146 10.18 -33.63 -23.73
C ASP A 146 11.01 -34.88 -24.17
N GLY A 147 11.94 -35.36 -23.35
CA GLY A 147 12.91 -36.39 -23.72
C GLY A 147 12.58 -37.85 -23.38
N VAL A 148 11.45 -38.18 -22.75
CA VAL A 148 11.23 -39.55 -22.22
C VAL A 148 9.83 -40.10 -22.51
N PHE A 149 9.44 -40.26 -23.79
CA PHE A 149 8.47 -41.29 -24.22
C PHE A 149 8.67 -41.63 -25.70
N ALA A 150 9.69 -42.45 -26.01
CA ALA A 150 9.74 -43.22 -27.25
C ALA A 150 9.63 -44.70 -26.87
N GLU A 151 8.43 -45.28 -27.01
CA GLU A 151 8.21 -46.72 -26.87
C GLU A 151 8.99 -47.47 -27.97
N PRO A 152 9.63 -48.61 -27.67
CA PRO A 152 10.27 -49.41 -28.70
C PRO A 152 9.20 -50.22 -29.45
N THR A 153 9.05 -49.96 -30.75
CA THR A 153 8.23 -50.74 -31.67
C THR A 153 8.78 -52.17 -31.76
N VAL A 154 8.00 -53.16 -31.32
CA VAL A 154 8.26 -54.58 -31.55
C VAL A 154 7.84 -54.94 -32.98
N GLU A 155 8.81 -55.16 -33.87
CA GLU A 155 8.58 -55.77 -35.19
C GLU A 155 8.35 -57.28 -35.03
N GLY A 156 7.11 -57.71 -35.26
CA GLY A 156 6.76 -59.11 -35.48
C GLY A 156 7.14 -59.54 -36.90
N THR A 157 7.88 -60.63 -37.00
CA THR A 157 8.18 -61.35 -38.25
C THR A 157 7.07 -62.38 -38.48
N GLU A 158 6.29 -62.21 -39.55
CA GLU A 158 5.49 -63.28 -40.17
C GLU A 158 6.13 -63.65 -41.51
N ASP A 159 6.14 -64.96 -41.76
CA ASP A 159 6.51 -65.77 -42.94
C ASP A 159 8.00 -65.97 -43.32
#